data_AF-A0A382IJU4-F1
#
_entry.id   AF-A0A382IJU4-F1
#
_cell.length_a   1.000
_cell.length_b   1.000
_cell.length_c   1.000
_cell.angle_alpha   90.00
_cell.angle_beta   90.00
_cell.angle_gamma   90.00
#
_symmetry.space_group_name_H-M   'P 1'
#
loop_
_entity.id
_entity.type
_entity.pdbx_description
1 polymer ?
#
loop_
_entity_poly.entity_id
_entity_poly.type
_entity_poly.pdbx_seq_one_letter_code
_entity_poly.pdbx_strand_id
1 'polypeptide(L)'
;TDTALGRVVLPETAYLSGASVNGDKLYLLQTQDFQSANPKPVPEKPEDGDEDGDGEEPEPEEPNPNVFLTVIDLANLPELTVLGELALVDEQMGWSNEFKANWPSDGKLLWSNAGGYRYWGWRGGPMVDDGLMEGDVWWPGYGGTAGQLLCFDVGAAAKPSLASSVNLSVEQSEDGKNKYANRWNFSEAILNDNGLVYLSSQHTEYIELEPDPEPDPEPDPEPDPEPDPEPDPEPDPEPDPEPDPGEIEPIDPESDLGRALVKAAIALLGDEGLELVDDVIALDRVKLEDSEFIKVVLHAKDADGNEMMVLAEVEQADDGSFEILNIDIAPIEKPEPEPNPQPRGYWITSYELHVVDYTDMFNPVLREPASIPGTLIGTSHGGALLYTQGAHWTDEHQWDGYWFDASSYDGLEAYLVDSVEQPSSWPQSYKVTGDGTLYMTF
;
A
#
# COMPACT_ATOMS: atom_id res chain seq x y z
N THR A 1 -50.54 -11.37 2.83
CA THR A 1 -49.75 -12.29 1.99
C THR A 1 -49.34 -11.53 0.76
N ASP A 2 -48.08 -11.15 0.67
CA ASP A 2 -47.56 -10.47 -0.52
C ASP A 2 -47.64 -11.44 -1.70
N THR A 3 -48.41 -11.06 -2.72
CA THR A 3 -48.66 -11.90 -3.90
C THR A 3 -48.11 -11.17 -5.10
N ALA A 4 -47.14 -11.75 -5.79
CA ALA A 4 -46.60 -11.19 -7.03
C ALA A 4 -47.67 -11.24 -8.14
N LEU A 5 -47.90 -10.10 -8.80
CA LEU A 5 -48.86 -9.97 -9.90
C LEU A 5 -48.29 -10.41 -11.25
N GLY A 6 -46.95 -10.35 -11.39
CA GLY A 6 -46.19 -10.76 -12.57
C GLY A 6 -44.79 -11.22 -12.17
N ARG A 7 -44.15 -12.00 -13.03
CA ARG A 7 -42.76 -12.46 -12.85
C ARG A 7 -42.09 -12.58 -14.20
N VAL A 8 -40.86 -12.10 -14.26
CA VAL A 8 -39.90 -12.36 -15.34
C VAL A 8 -38.69 -13.05 -14.74
N VAL A 9 -38.11 -14.00 -15.47
CA VAL A 9 -36.84 -14.63 -15.14
C VAL A 9 -35.81 -14.01 -16.07
N LEU A 10 -34.79 -13.37 -15.50
CA LEU A 10 -33.69 -12.84 -16.30
C LEU A 10 -32.86 -14.02 -16.82
N PRO A 11 -32.36 -13.97 -18.06
CA PRO A 11 -31.69 -15.12 -18.68
C PRO A 11 -30.35 -15.45 -18.03
N GLU A 12 -29.69 -14.47 -17.43
CA GLU A 12 -28.31 -14.58 -16.94
C GLU A 12 -28.23 -14.71 -15.43
N THR A 13 -27.33 -15.58 -14.96
CA THR A 13 -26.99 -15.74 -13.54
C THR A 13 -25.90 -14.74 -13.12
N ALA A 14 -26.18 -13.45 -13.30
CA ALA A 14 -25.31 -12.34 -12.92
C ALA A 14 -25.97 -11.43 -11.89
N TYR A 15 -25.18 -10.66 -11.13
CA TYR A 15 -25.69 -9.78 -10.08
C TYR A 15 -26.46 -8.61 -10.67
N LEU A 16 -27.70 -8.38 -10.24
CA LEU A 16 -28.43 -7.16 -10.59
C LEU A 16 -27.73 -5.96 -9.94
N SER A 17 -26.97 -5.23 -10.74
CA SER A 17 -26.08 -4.15 -10.31
C SER A 17 -26.70 -2.77 -10.46
N GLY A 18 -27.74 -2.64 -11.29
CA GLY A 18 -28.47 -1.38 -11.47
C GLY A 18 -29.88 -1.61 -12.04
N ALA A 19 -30.81 -0.72 -11.70
CA ALA A 19 -32.16 -0.72 -12.24
C ALA A 19 -32.66 0.72 -12.43
N SER A 20 -33.35 0.99 -13.53
CA SER A 20 -33.94 2.30 -13.81
C SER A 20 -35.22 2.18 -14.60
N VAL A 21 -36.23 2.97 -14.22
CA VAL A 21 -37.43 3.17 -15.03
C VAL A 21 -37.28 4.46 -15.81
N ASN A 22 -37.55 4.43 -17.12
CA ASN A 22 -37.68 5.62 -17.93
C ASN A 22 -38.91 5.48 -18.85
N GLY A 23 -39.89 6.35 -18.66
CA GLY A 23 -41.20 6.24 -19.29
C GLY A 23 -41.91 4.93 -18.91
N ASP A 24 -42.28 4.17 -19.93
CA ASP A 24 -42.96 2.86 -19.83
C ASP A 24 -41.99 1.68 -19.92
N LYS A 25 -40.70 1.89 -19.63
CA LYS A 25 -39.66 0.85 -19.74
C LYS A 25 -38.86 0.73 -18.46
N LEU A 26 -38.51 -0.51 -18.11
CA LEU A 26 -37.57 -0.86 -17.05
C LEU A 26 -36.26 -1.36 -17.68
N TYR A 27 -35.15 -0.74 -17.29
CA TYR A 27 -33.80 -1.09 -17.71
C TYR A 27 -33.10 -1.73 -16.53
N LEU A 28 -32.54 -2.93 -16.73
CA LEU A 28 -31.84 -3.71 -15.72
C LEU A 28 -30.41 -3.96 -16.19
N LEU A 29 -29.43 -3.57 -15.38
CA LEU A 29 -28.02 -3.88 -15.61
C LEU A 29 -27.62 -5.02 -14.69
N GLN A 30 -27.19 -6.14 -15.26
CA GLN A 30 -26.55 -7.22 -14.52
C GLN A 30 -25.05 -7.23 -14.86
N THR A 31 -24.21 -7.41 -13.84
CA THR A 31 -22.76 -7.51 -14.03
C THR A 31 -22.16 -8.67 -13.24
N GLN A 32 -21.02 -9.14 -13.72
CA GLN A 32 -20.14 -10.09 -13.06
C GLN A 32 -18.70 -9.61 -13.30
N ASP A 33 -17.80 -9.84 -12.36
CA ASP A 33 -16.38 -9.55 -12.58
C ASP A 33 -15.83 -10.43 -13.71
N PHE A 34 -14.86 -9.89 -14.45
CA PHE A 34 -14.31 -10.56 -15.63
C PHE A 34 -13.71 -11.92 -15.29
N GLN A 35 -12.99 -12.04 -14.17
CA GLN A 35 -12.29 -13.25 -13.76
C GLN A 35 -13.26 -14.39 -13.42
N SER A 36 -14.42 -14.09 -12.83
CA SER A 36 -15.44 -15.10 -12.53
C SER A 36 -16.21 -15.55 -13.76
N ALA A 37 -16.42 -14.65 -14.73
CA ALA A 37 -17.02 -15.02 -16.02
C ALA A 37 -16.03 -15.81 -16.90
N ASN A 38 -14.73 -15.55 -16.72
CA ASN A 38 -13.63 -16.09 -17.53
C ASN A 38 -12.53 -16.69 -16.64
N PRO A 39 -12.82 -17.81 -15.94
CA PRO A 39 -11.84 -18.44 -15.07
C PRO A 39 -10.67 -18.97 -15.90
N LYS A 40 -9.43 -18.73 -15.43
CA LYS A 40 -8.25 -19.25 -16.10
C LYS A 40 -8.30 -20.79 -16.15
N PRO A 41 -7.92 -21.42 -17.28
CA PRO A 41 -7.81 -22.86 -17.35
C PRO A 41 -6.86 -23.37 -16.27
N VAL A 42 -7.29 -24.37 -15.50
CA VAL A 42 -6.40 -25.04 -14.54
C VAL A 42 -5.54 -26.01 -15.36
N PRO A 43 -4.20 -25.91 -15.31
CA PRO A 43 -3.35 -26.89 -15.98
C PRO A 43 -3.65 -28.27 -15.40
N GLU A 44 -3.91 -29.25 -16.26
CA GLU A 44 -4.07 -30.64 -15.81
C GLU A 44 -2.77 -31.07 -15.11
N LYS A 45 -2.90 -31.54 -13.86
CA LYS A 45 -1.76 -32.07 -13.11
C LYS A 45 -1.34 -33.37 -13.80
N PRO A 46 -0.08 -33.53 -14.23
CA PRO A 46 0.35 -34.80 -14.82
C PRO A 46 0.16 -35.93 -13.80
N GLU A 47 -0.49 -37.03 -14.20
CA GLU A 47 -0.72 -38.19 -13.32
C GLU A 47 0.56 -38.96 -12.98
N ASP A 48 1.65 -38.73 -13.72
CA ASP A 48 2.95 -39.35 -13.49
C ASP A 48 4.03 -38.26 -13.41
N GLY A 49 4.84 -38.30 -12.34
CA GLY A 49 5.78 -37.25 -11.94
C GLY A 49 7.02 -37.11 -12.82
N ASP A 50 6.83 -36.77 -14.08
CA ASP A 50 7.88 -36.24 -14.95
C ASP A 50 7.72 -34.71 -15.04
N GLU A 51 8.50 -34.01 -14.22
CA GLU A 51 8.78 -32.58 -14.38
C GLU A 51 9.61 -32.41 -15.67
N ASP A 52 8.96 -32.28 -16.83
CA ASP A 52 9.50 -31.66 -18.07
C ASP A 52 8.45 -31.72 -19.20
N GLY A 53 7.20 -31.36 -18.89
CA GLY A 53 6.15 -31.18 -19.89
C GLY A 53 5.87 -29.69 -20.08
N ASP A 54 6.41 -29.12 -21.15
CA ASP A 54 5.90 -27.94 -21.84
C ASP A 54 4.47 -28.22 -22.31
N GLY A 55 3.54 -28.21 -21.34
CA GLY A 55 2.12 -28.32 -21.61
C GLY A 55 1.72 -27.21 -22.57
N GLU A 56 1.13 -27.59 -23.70
CA GLU A 56 0.54 -26.65 -24.65
C GLU A 56 -0.38 -25.71 -23.86
N GLU A 57 -0.08 -24.41 -23.87
CA GLU A 57 -1.02 -23.41 -23.37
C GLU A 57 -2.34 -23.63 -24.12
N PRO A 58 -3.46 -23.86 -23.41
CA PRO A 58 -4.74 -24.05 -24.07
C PRO A 58 -5.05 -22.85 -24.96
N GLU A 59 -5.57 -23.10 -26.17
CA GLU A 59 -5.92 -22.02 -27.10
C GLU A 59 -6.83 -21.00 -26.39
N PRO A 60 -6.62 -19.69 -26.61
CA PRO A 60 -7.41 -18.66 -25.96
C PRO A 60 -8.88 -18.79 -26.39
N GLU A 61 -9.73 -19.23 -25.47
CA GLU A 61 -11.19 -19.23 -25.66
C GLU A 61 -11.69 -17.79 -25.80
N GLU A 62 -12.70 -17.57 -26.64
CA GLU A 62 -13.37 -16.27 -26.70
C GLU A 62 -13.98 -15.95 -25.31
N PRO A 63 -13.78 -14.73 -24.79
CA PRO A 63 -14.24 -14.41 -23.44
C PRO A 63 -15.77 -14.43 -23.35
N ASN A 64 -16.27 -15.05 -22.29
CA ASN A 64 -17.66 -15.03 -21.90
C ASN A 64 -18.11 -13.61 -21.51
N PRO A 65 -19.31 -13.18 -21.95
CA PRO A 65 -19.91 -11.93 -21.51
C PRO A 65 -20.06 -11.84 -20.00
N ASN A 66 -19.92 -10.63 -19.48
CA ASN A 66 -19.97 -10.32 -18.05
C ASN A 66 -20.74 -9.03 -17.74
N VAL A 67 -21.26 -8.35 -18.78
CA VAL A 67 -22.14 -7.18 -18.67
C VAL A 67 -23.39 -7.43 -19.48
N PHE A 68 -24.56 -7.28 -18.84
CA PHE A 68 -25.84 -7.59 -19.45
C PHE A 68 -26.84 -6.45 -19.23
N LEU A 69 -27.50 -6.02 -20.29
CA LEU A 69 -28.57 -5.02 -20.24
C LEU A 69 -29.86 -5.64 -20.74
N THR A 70 -30.89 -5.67 -19.89
CA THR A 70 -32.23 -6.14 -20.22
C THR A 70 -33.22 -4.97 -20.17
N VAL A 71 -34.04 -4.83 -21.21
CA VAL A 71 -35.09 -3.82 -21.30
C VAL A 71 -36.45 -4.52 -21.26
N ILE A 72 -37.33 -4.08 -20.35
CA ILE A 72 -38.65 -4.67 -20.12
C ILE A 72 -39.74 -3.62 -20.38
N ASP A 73 -40.79 -4.03 -21.07
CA ASP A 73 -42.01 -3.24 -21.27
C ASP A 73 -42.85 -3.19 -19.99
N LEU A 74 -43.24 -1.98 -19.58
CA LEU A 74 -44.15 -1.73 -18.47
C LEU A 74 -45.52 -1.21 -18.94
N ALA A 75 -45.75 -1.03 -20.24
CA ALA A 75 -47.01 -0.51 -20.75
C ALA A 75 -48.20 -1.45 -20.49
N ASN A 76 -47.93 -2.76 -20.37
CA ASN A 76 -48.94 -3.82 -20.29
C ASN A 76 -48.97 -4.55 -18.94
N LEU A 77 -48.59 -3.87 -17.85
CA LEU A 77 -48.60 -4.46 -16.50
C LEU A 77 -49.95 -5.11 -16.17
N PRO A 78 -49.96 -6.29 -15.49
CA PRO A 78 -48.81 -6.91 -14.81
C PRO A 78 -47.95 -7.83 -15.69
N GLU A 79 -48.23 -7.94 -16.99
CA GLU A 79 -47.35 -8.70 -17.90
C GLU A 79 -46.00 -7.97 -18.05
N LEU A 80 -44.91 -8.71 -17.84
CA LEU A 80 -43.54 -8.21 -17.96
C LEU A 80 -42.90 -8.85 -19.19
N THR A 81 -42.86 -8.10 -20.30
CA THR A 81 -42.31 -8.58 -21.57
C THR A 81 -40.91 -8.01 -21.78
N VAL A 82 -39.93 -8.86 -22.05
CA VAL A 82 -38.58 -8.42 -22.44
C VAL A 82 -38.65 -7.86 -23.87
N LEU A 83 -38.23 -6.60 -24.03
CA LEU A 83 -38.19 -5.87 -25.30
C LEU A 83 -36.86 -6.07 -26.03
N GLY A 84 -35.75 -6.02 -25.30
CA GLY A 84 -34.41 -6.06 -25.86
C GLY A 84 -33.38 -6.48 -24.82
N GLU A 85 -32.33 -7.14 -25.29
CA GLU A 85 -31.24 -7.67 -24.48
C GLU A 85 -29.90 -7.42 -25.17
N LEU A 86 -28.86 -7.25 -24.36
CA LEU A 86 -27.49 -7.06 -24.81
C LEU A 86 -26.55 -7.73 -23.82
N ALA A 87 -25.59 -8.50 -24.33
CA ALA A 87 -24.52 -9.13 -23.58
C ALA A 87 -23.18 -8.66 -24.14
N LEU A 88 -22.25 -8.27 -23.27
CA LEU A 88 -20.97 -7.69 -23.62
C LEU A 88 -19.86 -8.25 -22.73
N VAL A 89 -18.63 -8.18 -23.26
CA VAL A 89 -17.41 -8.44 -22.50
C VAL A 89 -16.79 -7.10 -22.12
N ASP A 90 -16.51 -6.93 -20.83
CA ASP A 90 -15.71 -5.85 -20.28
C ASP A 90 -14.58 -6.47 -19.44
N GLU A 91 -13.37 -6.46 -19.99
CA GLU A 91 -12.17 -7.04 -19.37
C GLU A 91 -11.76 -6.33 -18.08
N GLN A 92 -12.25 -5.11 -17.86
CA GLN A 92 -11.96 -4.30 -16.69
C GLN A 92 -13.07 -4.40 -15.63
N MET A 93 -14.15 -5.15 -15.90
CA MET A 93 -15.23 -5.31 -14.94
C MET A 93 -14.74 -6.03 -13.70
N GLY A 94 -14.90 -5.36 -12.57
CA GLY A 94 -14.49 -5.78 -11.24
C GLY A 94 -15.67 -6.20 -10.38
N TRP A 95 -15.40 -6.31 -9.09
CA TRP A 95 -16.36 -6.83 -8.10
C TRP A 95 -17.18 -5.73 -7.43
N SER A 96 -18.27 -6.15 -6.77
CA SER A 96 -19.11 -5.31 -5.90
C SER A 96 -19.67 -4.07 -6.59
N ASN A 97 -20.23 -4.27 -7.78
CA ASN A 97 -20.72 -3.19 -8.63
C ASN A 97 -22.11 -2.74 -8.19
N GLU A 98 -22.26 -1.44 -7.91
CA GLU A 98 -23.55 -0.78 -7.69
C GLU A 98 -23.64 0.42 -8.62
N PHE A 99 -24.36 0.25 -9.72
CA PHE A 99 -24.48 1.24 -10.77
C PHE A 99 -25.75 2.07 -10.59
N LYS A 100 -25.56 3.39 -10.58
CA LYS A 100 -26.64 4.37 -10.64
C LYS A 100 -26.94 4.73 -12.09
N ALA A 101 -28.20 4.68 -12.48
CA ALA A 101 -28.62 5.15 -13.79
C ALA A 101 -28.68 6.67 -13.82
N ASN A 102 -28.21 7.21 -14.93
CA ASN A 102 -28.29 8.60 -15.29
C ASN A 102 -28.75 8.72 -16.75
N TRP A 103 -29.47 9.80 -17.05
CA TRP A 103 -30.09 10.00 -18.37
C TRP A 103 -29.67 11.36 -18.95
N PRO A 104 -28.49 11.46 -19.59
CA PRO A 104 -28.03 12.71 -20.19
C PRO A 104 -28.98 13.30 -21.23
N SER A 105 -29.68 12.44 -21.98
CA SER A 105 -30.76 12.83 -22.88
C SER A 105 -31.65 11.63 -23.21
N ASP A 106 -32.76 11.85 -23.91
CA ASP A 106 -33.61 10.78 -24.42
C ASP A 106 -32.80 9.76 -25.25
N GLY A 107 -33.01 8.48 -24.97
CA GLY A 107 -32.31 7.38 -25.64
C GLY A 107 -30.86 7.15 -25.16
N LYS A 108 -30.31 7.97 -24.26
CA LYS A 108 -28.97 7.79 -23.69
C LYS A 108 -29.05 7.31 -22.24
N LEU A 109 -28.68 6.06 -21.99
CA LEU A 109 -28.62 5.49 -20.65
C LEU A 109 -27.17 5.40 -20.18
N LEU A 110 -26.80 6.20 -19.20
CA LEU A 110 -25.46 6.21 -18.60
C LEU A 110 -25.51 5.58 -17.21
N TRP A 111 -24.83 4.46 -17.02
CA TRP A 111 -24.61 3.87 -15.71
C TRP A 111 -23.30 4.38 -15.12
N SER A 112 -23.34 4.92 -13.91
CA SER A 112 -22.16 5.35 -13.17
C SER A 112 -21.99 4.49 -11.92
N ASN A 113 -20.79 3.97 -11.70
CA ASN A 113 -20.45 3.28 -10.47
C ASN A 113 -19.60 4.19 -9.58
N ALA A 114 -20.16 4.66 -8.47
CA ALA A 114 -19.39 5.37 -7.45
C ALA A 114 -18.44 4.43 -6.67
N GLY A 115 -18.63 3.12 -6.81
CA GLY A 115 -18.00 2.09 -5.99
C GLY A 115 -18.72 1.90 -4.66
N GLY A 116 -18.48 0.75 -4.02
CA GLY A 116 -18.90 0.54 -2.64
C GLY A 116 -18.02 1.30 -1.65
N TYR A 117 -18.61 1.82 -0.56
CA TYR A 117 -17.85 2.39 0.57
C TYR A 117 -16.86 1.35 1.12
N ARG A 118 -15.55 1.55 0.91
CA ARG A 118 -14.50 0.76 1.57
C ARG A 118 -14.33 1.22 3.01
N TYR A 119 -15.30 0.90 3.87
CA TYR A 119 -15.18 1.09 5.31
C TYR A 119 -14.35 -0.06 5.90
N TRP A 120 -13.02 0.01 5.81
CA TRP A 120 -12.16 -0.89 6.60
C TRP A 120 -11.97 -0.29 7.99
N GLY A 121 -12.80 -0.75 8.92
CA GLY A 121 -12.69 -0.41 10.33
C GLY A 121 -11.46 -1.07 10.97
N TRP A 122 -10.33 -0.37 10.99
CA TRP A 122 -9.39 -0.49 12.09
C TRP A 122 -8.74 0.86 12.38
N ARG A 123 -8.71 1.19 13.68
CA ARG A 123 -8.21 2.40 14.34
C ARG A 123 -7.48 3.43 13.46
N GLY A 124 -8.22 4.42 12.97
CA GLY A 124 -7.68 5.74 12.61
C GLY A 124 -7.07 5.85 11.21
N GLY A 125 -7.90 6.14 10.21
CA GLY A 125 -7.48 6.55 8.88
C GLY A 125 -7.12 5.41 7.91
N PRO A 126 -7.15 5.66 6.59
CA PRO A 126 -6.66 4.69 5.62
C PRO A 126 -5.16 4.47 5.86
N MET A 127 -4.78 3.23 6.20
CA MET A 127 -3.38 2.83 6.15
C MET A 127 -2.97 2.80 4.68
N VAL A 128 -2.26 3.84 4.24
CA VAL A 128 -1.40 3.74 3.07
C VAL A 128 -0.02 3.46 3.67
N ASP A 129 0.33 2.17 3.73
CA ASP A 129 1.53 1.70 4.41
C ASP A 129 2.73 1.79 3.46
N ASP A 130 3.77 2.42 3.99
CA ASP A 130 5.19 2.42 3.63
C ASP A 130 5.67 1.51 2.48
N GLY A 131 5.63 1.99 1.24
CA GLY A 131 6.58 1.57 0.20
C GLY A 131 6.50 0.10 -0.26
N LEU A 132 5.53 -0.67 0.22
CA LEU A 132 5.19 -2.02 -0.27
C LEU A 132 3.91 -2.03 -1.13
N MET A 133 3.25 -0.88 -1.30
CA MET A 133 1.92 -0.77 -1.89
C MET A 133 1.93 0.13 -3.13
N GLU A 134 2.68 -0.26 -4.18
CA GLU A 134 2.34 0.18 -5.53
C GLU A 134 1.00 -0.46 -5.93
N GLY A 135 -0.06 0.30 -5.72
CA GLY A 135 -1.40 -0.06 -6.16
C GLY A 135 -2.34 -0.39 -5.02
N ASP A 136 -3.59 -0.11 -5.29
CA ASP A 136 -4.79 -0.28 -4.48
C ASP A 136 -5.12 -1.78 -4.22
N VAL A 137 -4.10 -2.54 -3.77
CA VAL A 137 -3.98 -3.98 -3.91
C VAL A 137 -3.61 -4.59 -2.56
N TRP A 138 -4.61 -4.81 -1.69
CA TRP A 138 -4.45 -5.84 -0.66
C TRP A 138 -4.62 -7.26 -1.22
N TRP A 139 -4.78 -7.44 -2.54
CA TRP A 139 -4.68 -8.74 -3.22
C TRP A 139 -4.38 -8.58 -4.72
N PRO A 140 -3.36 -9.28 -5.27
CA PRO A 140 -3.12 -9.29 -6.71
C PRO A 140 -4.34 -9.90 -7.41
N GLY A 141 -5.12 -9.06 -8.12
CA GLY A 141 -6.18 -9.51 -9.03
C GLY A 141 -7.64 -9.13 -8.73
N TYR A 142 -7.93 -8.32 -7.71
CA TYR A 142 -9.32 -7.97 -7.35
C TYR A 142 -9.60 -6.47 -7.52
N GLY A 143 -9.76 -6.05 -8.78
CA GLY A 143 -10.15 -4.67 -9.15
C GLY A 143 -11.61 -4.37 -8.78
N GLY A 144 -11.86 -3.15 -8.29
CA GLY A 144 -13.19 -2.57 -8.25
C GLY A 144 -13.42 -1.70 -9.49
N THR A 145 -14.68 -1.45 -9.87
CA THR A 145 -15.03 -0.57 -11.01
C THR A 145 -15.55 0.80 -10.55
N ALA A 146 -15.07 1.28 -9.40
CA ALA A 146 -15.36 2.63 -8.95
C ALA A 146 -14.88 3.63 -10.02
N GLY A 147 -15.69 4.63 -10.34
CA GLY A 147 -15.40 5.57 -11.42
C GLY A 147 -15.68 5.02 -12.82
N GLN A 148 -16.28 3.84 -12.96
CA GLN A 148 -16.69 3.31 -14.27
C GLN A 148 -18.01 3.93 -14.74
N LEU A 149 -18.03 4.32 -16.01
CA LEU A 149 -19.15 4.92 -16.72
C LEU A 149 -19.47 4.10 -17.98
N LEU A 150 -20.64 3.46 -18.01
CA LEU A 150 -21.13 2.67 -19.14
C LEU A 150 -22.28 3.39 -19.82
N CYS A 151 -22.07 3.89 -21.04
CA CYS A 151 -23.10 4.58 -21.81
C CYS A 151 -23.69 3.68 -22.88
N PHE A 152 -25.00 3.52 -22.89
CA PHE A 152 -25.76 2.73 -23.85
C PHE A 152 -26.68 3.61 -24.69
N ASP A 153 -26.71 3.34 -25.99
CA ASP A 153 -27.79 3.79 -26.87
C ASP A 153 -28.98 2.86 -26.69
N VAL A 154 -30.06 3.42 -26.14
CA VAL A 154 -31.34 2.76 -25.93
C VAL A 154 -32.49 3.46 -26.67
N GLY A 155 -32.17 4.31 -27.66
CA GLY A 155 -33.16 4.97 -28.52
C GLY A 155 -34.07 3.95 -29.24
N ALA A 156 -33.49 2.80 -29.61
CA ALA A 156 -34.23 1.62 -30.01
C ALA A 156 -34.22 0.58 -28.88
N ALA A 157 -35.18 0.65 -27.95
CA ALA A 157 -35.27 -0.21 -26.77
C ALA A 157 -35.23 -1.73 -27.06
N ALA A 158 -35.63 -2.16 -28.26
CA ALA A 158 -35.58 -3.56 -28.67
C ALA A 158 -34.18 -4.03 -29.14
N LYS A 159 -33.25 -3.10 -29.34
CA LYS A 159 -31.87 -3.34 -29.78
C LYS A 159 -30.90 -2.37 -29.07
N PRO A 160 -30.78 -2.47 -27.73
CA PRO A 160 -29.80 -1.66 -27.02
C PRO A 160 -28.38 -1.96 -27.52
N SER A 161 -27.49 -0.97 -27.46
CA SER A 161 -26.07 -1.14 -27.80
C SER A 161 -25.17 -0.31 -26.89
N LEU A 162 -23.94 -0.77 -26.64
CA LEU A 162 -22.96 0.03 -25.92
C LEU A 162 -22.46 1.15 -26.84
N ALA A 163 -22.60 2.39 -26.39
CA ALA A 163 -22.06 3.55 -27.07
C ALA A 163 -20.60 3.82 -26.66
N SER A 164 -20.30 3.74 -25.36
CA SER A 164 -18.94 3.95 -24.83
C SER A 164 -18.77 3.36 -23.44
N SER A 165 -17.53 3.01 -23.08
CA SER A 165 -17.11 2.68 -21.71
C SER A 165 -15.94 3.58 -21.31
N VAL A 166 -16.06 4.28 -20.18
CA VAL A 166 -15.00 5.13 -19.62
C VAL A 166 -14.73 4.64 -18.20
N ASN A 167 -13.47 4.37 -17.88
CA ASN A 167 -13.07 3.94 -16.55
C ASN A 167 -12.04 4.92 -15.98
N LEU A 168 -12.45 5.71 -15.00
CA LEU A 168 -11.62 6.76 -14.39
C LEU A 168 -10.60 6.21 -13.38
N SER A 169 -10.73 4.95 -12.98
CA SER A 169 -9.83 4.27 -12.03
C SER A 169 -8.58 3.68 -12.68
N VAL A 170 -8.48 3.72 -14.01
CA VAL A 170 -7.35 3.17 -14.74
C VAL A 170 -6.73 4.21 -15.67
N GLU A 171 -5.42 4.16 -15.77
CA GLU A 171 -4.60 4.91 -16.71
C GLU A 171 -3.92 3.92 -17.64
N GLN A 172 -3.97 4.18 -18.94
CA GLN A 172 -3.21 3.39 -19.91
C GLN A 172 -1.75 3.83 -19.85
N SER A 173 -0.85 2.91 -19.51
CA SER A 173 0.58 3.15 -19.68
C SER A 173 0.98 3.09 -21.15
N GLU A 174 2.14 3.66 -21.49
CA GLU A 174 2.66 3.70 -22.86
C GLU A 174 2.86 2.31 -23.49
N ASP A 175 2.95 1.26 -22.68
CA ASP A 175 3.06 -0.14 -23.12
C ASP A 175 1.70 -0.82 -23.35
N GLY A 176 0.59 -0.07 -23.25
CA GLY A 176 -0.78 -0.56 -23.45
C GLY A 176 -1.33 -1.38 -22.29
N LYS A 177 -0.64 -1.44 -21.14
CA LYS A 177 -1.16 -2.05 -19.93
C LYS A 177 -2.01 -1.03 -19.16
N ASN A 178 -3.10 -1.48 -18.55
CA ASN A 178 -3.87 -0.63 -17.65
C ASN A 178 -3.17 -0.63 -16.29
N LYS A 179 -2.72 0.54 -15.84
CA LYS A 179 -2.29 0.79 -14.46
C LYS A 179 -3.47 1.37 -13.70
N TYR A 180 -3.73 0.91 -12.49
CA TYR A 180 -4.71 1.57 -11.64
C TYR A 180 -4.21 2.96 -11.27
N ALA A 181 -5.02 3.98 -11.56
CA ALA A 181 -4.79 5.32 -11.06
C ALA A 181 -4.91 5.30 -9.54
N ASN A 182 -4.13 6.14 -8.86
CA ASN A 182 -4.29 6.36 -7.42
C ASN A 182 -5.57 7.20 -7.17
N ARG A 183 -6.74 6.61 -7.43
CA ARG A 183 -8.05 7.27 -7.31
C ARG A 183 -9.03 6.33 -6.64
N TRP A 184 -9.65 6.80 -5.56
CA TRP A 184 -10.59 6.03 -4.76
C TRP A 184 -11.75 6.91 -4.28
N ASN A 185 -12.76 6.32 -3.64
CA ASN A 185 -13.94 7.03 -3.12
C ASN A 185 -14.59 7.99 -4.13
N PHE A 186 -15.03 7.45 -5.27
CA PHE A 186 -15.71 8.27 -6.26
C PHE A 186 -17.05 8.78 -5.72
N SER A 187 -17.42 10.03 -6.04
CA SER A 187 -18.77 10.53 -5.75
C SER A 187 -19.80 9.86 -6.66
N GLU A 188 -21.07 10.04 -6.33
CA GLU A 188 -22.11 9.83 -7.34
C GLU A 188 -21.90 10.76 -8.54
N ALA A 189 -22.30 10.30 -9.73
CA ALA A 189 -22.30 11.12 -10.91
C ALA A 189 -23.40 12.18 -10.85
N ILE A 190 -23.03 13.41 -11.20
CA ILE A 190 -23.93 14.57 -11.26
C ILE A 190 -23.97 15.06 -12.69
N LEU A 191 -25.16 15.17 -13.26
CA LEU A 191 -25.33 15.54 -14.66
C LEU A 191 -25.79 16.99 -14.78
N ASN A 192 -25.40 17.64 -15.87
CA ASN A 192 -26.03 18.88 -16.30
C ASN A 192 -26.85 18.68 -17.59
N ASP A 193 -27.67 19.68 -17.92
CA ASP A 193 -28.53 19.67 -19.11
C ASP A 193 -27.77 19.68 -20.44
N ASN A 194 -26.46 19.93 -20.41
CA ASN A 194 -25.59 19.96 -21.59
C ASN A 194 -24.93 18.60 -21.87
N GLY A 195 -25.22 17.57 -21.09
CA GLY A 195 -24.61 16.24 -21.25
C GLY A 195 -23.23 16.10 -20.61
N LEU A 196 -22.82 17.03 -19.74
CA LEU A 196 -21.61 16.88 -18.94
C LEU A 196 -21.94 16.08 -17.67
N VAL A 197 -21.01 15.19 -17.32
CA VAL A 197 -21.07 14.32 -16.15
C VAL A 197 -19.91 14.68 -15.24
N TYR A 198 -20.23 15.01 -14.00
CA TYR A 198 -19.29 15.43 -12.97
C TYR A 198 -19.19 14.33 -11.91
N LEU A 199 -17.97 13.95 -11.57
CA LEU A 199 -17.65 13.08 -10.43
C LEU A 199 -16.44 13.65 -9.70
N SER A 200 -16.27 13.32 -8.42
CA SER A 200 -15.00 13.52 -7.74
C SER A 200 -14.34 12.20 -7.38
N SER A 201 -13.03 12.18 -7.20
CA SER A 201 -12.29 11.11 -6.53
C SER A 201 -11.37 11.66 -5.45
N GLN A 202 -10.95 10.80 -4.53
CA GLN A 202 -9.85 11.05 -3.59
C GLN A 202 -8.55 10.50 -4.16
N HIS A 203 -7.45 11.19 -3.87
CA HIS A 203 -6.09 10.78 -4.15
C HIS A 203 -5.25 10.95 -2.88
N THR A 204 -4.30 10.06 -2.64
CA THR A 204 -3.42 10.15 -1.46
C THR A 204 -1.96 10.19 -1.90
N GLU A 205 -1.23 11.23 -1.51
CA GLU A 205 0.19 11.38 -1.78
C GLU A 205 1.00 11.39 -0.48
N TYR A 206 2.20 10.82 -0.52
CA TYR A 206 3.15 10.88 0.58
C TYR A 206 4.11 12.03 0.34
N ILE A 207 4.16 12.98 1.28
CA ILE A 207 5.15 14.05 1.26
C ILE A 207 6.28 13.67 2.20
N GLU A 208 7.45 13.40 1.61
CA GLU A 208 8.70 13.22 2.34
C GLU A 208 9.20 14.58 2.84
N LEU A 209 9.39 14.72 4.15
CA LEU A 209 10.08 15.87 4.72
C LEU A 209 11.58 15.68 4.52
N GLU A 210 12.25 16.72 4.05
CA GLU A 210 13.71 16.74 4.04
C GLU A 210 14.23 16.48 5.46
N PRO A 211 15.30 15.67 5.63
CA PRO A 211 15.88 15.45 6.94
C PRO A 211 16.34 16.81 7.51
N ASP A 212 15.97 17.07 8.76
CA ASP A 212 16.52 18.20 9.54
C ASP A 212 18.05 18.18 9.39
N PRO A 213 18.71 19.32 9.06
CA PRO A 213 20.16 19.36 9.00
C PRO A 213 20.72 18.76 10.28
N GLU A 214 21.72 17.87 10.15
CA GLU A 214 22.40 17.29 11.30
C GLU A 214 22.76 18.42 12.28
N PRO A 215 22.50 18.24 13.59
CA PRO A 215 22.91 19.23 14.56
C PRO A 215 24.39 19.51 14.35
N ASP A 216 24.73 20.78 14.09
CA ASP A 216 26.10 21.27 13.95
C ASP A 216 26.90 20.64 15.10
N PRO A 217 28.00 19.90 14.84
CA PRO A 217 28.73 19.19 15.88
C PRO A 217 28.92 20.12 17.07
N GLU A 218 28.47 19.67 18.25
CA GLU A 218 28.65 20.45 19.48
C GLU A 218 30.10 20.94 19.50
N PRO A 219 30.34 22.24 19.78
CA PRO A 219 31.69 22.76 19.83
C PRO A 219 32.50 21.86 20.76
N ASP A 220 33.58 21.29 20.20
CA ASP A 220 34.55 20.44 20.88
C ASP A 220 34.77 21.03 22.29
N PRO A 221 34.58 20.28 23.37
CA PRO A 221 34.70 20.81 24.73
C PRO A 221 35.99 21.60 24.81
N GLU A 222 35.89 22.89 25.17
CA GLU A 222 37.07 23.72 25.38
C GLU A 222 38.02 22.93 26.29
N PRO A 223 39.32 22.82 25.93
CA PRO A 223 40.27 22.08 26.74
C PRO A 223 40.17 22.59 28.17
N ASP A 224 39.86 21.65 29.08
CA ASP A 224 39.72 21.90 30.52
C ASP A 224 40.89 22.79 30.96
N PRO A 225 40.66 23.93 31.63
CA PRO A 225 41.74 24.80 32.06
C PRO A 225 42.80 23.99 32.80
N GLU A 226 44.04 24.10 32.33
CA GLU A 226 45.20 23.42 32.94
C GLU A 226 45.13 23.58 34.47
N PRO A 227 45.22 22.49 35.24
CA PRO A 227 45.19 22.58 36.69
C PRO A 227 46.29 23.54 37.16
N ASP A 228 45.87 24.52 37.98
CA ASP A 228 46.75 25.48 38.63
C ASP A 228 47.91 24.71 39.28
N PRO A 229 49.19 25.06 39.03
CA PRO A 229 50.32 24.29 39.50
C PRO A 229 50.27 24.16 41.02
N GLU A 230 50.09 22.92 41.49
CA GLU A 230 50.22 22.59 42.91
C GLU A 230 51.64 22.94 43.39
N PRO A 231 51.78 23.42 44.63
CA PRO A 231 53.09 23.75 45.19
C PRO A 231 53.99 22.52 45.24
N ASP A 232 55.22 22.67 44.73
CA ASP A 232 56.32 21.69 44.72
C ASP A 232 56.28 20.76 45.95
N PRO A 233 55.97 19.47 45.78
CA PRO A 233 56.25 18.46 46.78
C PRO A 233 57.77 18.27 46.88
N GLU A 234 58.29 18.22 48.11
CA GLU A 234 59.66 17.80 48.38
C GLU A 234 59.94 16.44 47.69
N PRO A 235 61.18 16.17 47.23
CA PRO A 235 61.49 14.98 46.47
C PRO A 235 61.27 13.72 47.32
N ASP A 236 60.20 12.98 47.00
CA ASP A 236 60.01 11.60 47.44
C ASP A 236 60.99 10.68 46.67
N PRO A 237 61.41 9.56 47.27
CA PRO A 237 62.41 8.66 46.70
C PRO A 237 61.90 8.02 45.40
N GLU A 238 62.84 7.76 44.49
CA GLU A 238 62.63 7.11 43.19
C GLU A 238 61.63 5.94 43.30
N PRO A 239 60.55 5.94 42.50
CA PRO A 239 59.73 4.74 42.34
C PRO A 239 60.61 3.63 41.77
N ASP A 240 60.54 2.44 42.37
CA ASP A 240 61.04 1.21 41.75
C ASP A 240 60.49 1.11 40.31
N PRO A 241 61.30 0.63 39.34
CA PRO A 241 60.85 0.47 37.96
C PRO A 241 59.58 -0.38 37.91
N GLU A 242 58.61 0.07 37.10
CA GLU A 242 57.45 -0.73 36.72
C GLU A 242 57.94 -2.08 36.13
N PRO A 243 57.29 -3.21 36.48
CA PRO A 243 57.63 -4.51 35.91
C PRO A 243 57.49 -4.45 34.38
N ASP A 244 58.48 -5.00 33.69
CA ASP A 244 58.55 -5.07 32.23
C ASP A 244 57.26 -5.74 31.71
N PRO A 245 56.49 -5.14 30.78
CA PRO A 245 55.35 -5.82 30.18
C PRO A 245 55.88 -7.07 29.49
N GLY A 246 55.55 -8.23 30.06
CA GLY A 246 56.10 -9.52 29.68
C GLY A 246 56.16 -9.78 28.18
N GLU A 247 57.16 -10.56 27.76
CA GLU A 247 57.40 -10.87 26.35
C GLU A 247 56.23 -11.70 25.78
N ILE A 248 55.55 -11.17 24.75
CA ILE A 248 54.48 -11.87 24.02
C ILE A 248 55.05 -12.36 22.70
N GLU A 249 55.10 -13.68 22.53
CA GLU A 249 55.58 -14.33 21.30
C GLU A 249 54.41 -15.02 20.57
N PRO A 250 54.07 -14.61 19.33
CA PRO A 250 53.02 -15.26 18.57
C PRO A 250 53.45 -16.67 18.13
N ILE A 251 52.55 -17.65 18.28
CA ILE A 251 52.75 -19.03 17.88
C ILE A 251 52.08 -19.24 16.52
N ASP A 252 52.85 -19.73 15.55
CA ASP A 252 52.30 -20.14 14.25
C ASP A 252 51.34 -21.34 14.44
N PRO A 253 50.04 -21.20 14.09
CA PRO A 253 49.06 -22.28 14.20
C PRO A 253 49.43 -23.55 13.42
N GLU A 254 50.24 -23.43 12.37
CA GLU A 254 50.68 -24.55 11.53
C GLU A 254 51.92 -25.28 12.06
N SER A 255 52.56 -24.73 13.10
CA SER A 255 53.67 -25.40 13.79
C SER A 255 53.19 -26.64 14.54
N ASP A 256 54.11 -27.56 14.87
CA ASP A 256 53.75 -28.77 15.64
C ASP A 256 53.10 -28.42 17.00
N LEU A 257 53.54 -27.31 17.62
CA LEU A 257 52.95 -26.78 18.84
C LEU A 257 51.58 -26.13 18.58
N GLY A 258 51.48 -25.29 17.54
CA GLY A 258 50.22 -24.64 17.13
C GLY A 258 49.12 -25.66 16.85
N ARG A 259 49.42 -26.71 16.08
CA ARG A 259 48.46 -27.79 15.76
C ARG A 259 48.03 -28.57 17.00
N ALA A 260 48.92 -28.76 17.96
CA ALA A 260 48.58 -29.43 19.21
C ALA A 260 47.66 -28.57 20.08
N LEU A 261 47.88 -27.25 20.12
CA LEU A 261 47.03 -26.28 20.82
C LEU A 261 45.66 -26.12 20.15
N VAL A 262 45.60 -26.04 18.81
CA VAL A 262 44.34 -26.02 18.05
C VAL A 262 43.51 -27.28 18.36
N LYS A 263 44.15 -28.44 18.42
CA LYS A 263 43.48 -29.69 18.76
C LYS A 263 42.96 -29.71 20.21
N ALA A 264 43.71 -29.15 21.16
CA ALA A 264 43.27 -29.00 22.54
C ALA A 264 42.11 -28.00 22.65
N ALA A 265 42.17 -26.90 21.91
CA ALA A 265 41.14 -25.87 21.82
C ALA A 265 39.80 -26.42 21.29
N ILE A 266 39.83 -27.26 20.25
CA ILE A 266 38.61 -27.92 19.73
C ILE A 266 38.01 -28.86 20.77
N ALA A 267 38.83 -29.58 21.53
CA ALA A 267 38.34 -30.43 22.62
C ALA A 267 37.69 -29.60 23.74
N LEU A 268 38.30 -28.46 24.09
CA LEU A 268 37.76 -27.51 25.07
C LEU A 268 36.39 -26.97 24.66
N LEU A 269 36.23 -26.55 23.40
CA LEU A 269 34.94 -26.08 22.88
C LEU A 269 33.87 -27.18 22.96
N GLY A 270 34.25 -28.43 22.68
CA GLY A 270 33.35 -29.58 22.76
C GLY A 270 32.84 -29.87 24.18
N ASP A 271 33.67 -29.68 25.21
CA ASP A 271 33.28 -29.85 26.61
C ASP A 271 32.29 -28.75 27.07
N GLU A 272 32.41 -27.54 26.50
CA GLU A 272 31.51 -26.39 26.74
C GLU A 272 30.29 -26.34 25.81
N GLY A 273 30.13 -27.32 24.91
CA GLY A 273 29.00 -27.39 23.98
C GLY A 273 29.01 -26.31 22.89
N LEU A 274 30.19 -25.78 22.57
CA LEU A 274 30.40 -24.76 21.54
C LEU A 274 30.97 -25.38 20.26
N GLU A 275 30.58 -24.84 19.11
CA GLU A 275 31.10 -25.22 17.80
C GLU A 275 32.01 -24.13 17.26
N LEU A 276 33.20 -24.49 16.76
CA LEU A 276 34.12 -23.53 16.17
C LEU A 276 33.52 -22.95 14.88
N VAL A 277 33.51 -21.61 14.74
CA VAL A 277 32.92 -20.93 13.58
C VAL A 277 33.91 -20.81 12.43
N ASP A 278 35.11 -20.31 12.73
CA ASP A 278 36.22 -20.06 11.80
C ASP A 278 37.54 -20.61 12.40
N ASP A 279 38.72 -20.22 11.90
CA ASP A 279 40.01 -20.62 12.48
C ASP A 279 40.35 -19.89 13.80
N VAL A 280 41.39 -20.37 14.50
CA VAL A 280 41.88 -19.77 15.76
C VAL A 280 42.29 -18.30 15.53
N ILE A 281 41.72 -17.38 16.31
CA ILE A 281 41.95 -15.93 16.17
C ILE A 281 43.37 -15.56 16.56
N ALA A 282 43.86 -16.10 17.68
CA ALA A 282 45.22 -15.86 18.18
C ALA A 282 45.75 -17.01 19.05
N LEU A 283 47.05 -17.27 18.93
CA LEU A 283 47.82 -18.17 19.80
C LEU A 283 49.09 -17.43 20.22
N ASP A 284 49.16 -16.97 21.46
CA ASP A 284 50.29 -16.19 21.94
C ASP A 284 50.90 -16.84 23.19
N ARG A 285 52.21 -17.00 23.21
CA ARG A 285 52.96 -17.37 24.41
C ARG A 285 53.26 -16.09 25.19
N VAL A 286 52.81 -16.03 26.44
CA VAL A 286 52.96 -14.88 27.31
C VAL A 286 53.90 -15.27 28.45
N LYS A 287 55.04 -14.58 28.56
CA LYS A 287 56.02 -14.74 29.64
C LYS A 287 55.99 -13.54 30.57
N LEU A 288 55.50 -13.73 31.78
CA LEU A 288 55.52 -12.75 32.87
C LEU A 288 56.70 -13.06 33.81
N GLU A 289 57.03 -12.14 34.72
CA GLU A 289 58.18 -12.28 35.65
C GLU A 289 58.15 -13.58 36.46
N ASP A 290 56.96 -14.07 36.83
CA ASP A 290 56.76 -15.26 37.68
C ASP A 290 55.92 -16.37 37.02
N SER A 291 55.50 -16.25 35.76
CA SER A 291 54.68 -17.26 35.08
C SER A 291 54.79 -17.25 33.56
N GLU A 292 54.58 -18.41 32.93
CA GLU A 292 54.50 -18.55 31.48
C GLU A 292 53.26 -19.35 31.11
N PHE A 293 52.41 -18.79 30.25
CA PHE A 293 51.21 -19.47 29.76
C PHE A 293 50.95 -19.11 28.30
N ILE A 294 50.06 -19.87 27.68
CA ILE A 294 49.66 -19.71 26.29
C ILE A 294 48.23 -19.20 26.27
N LYS A 295 48.02 -18.05 25.64
CA LYS A 295 46.70 -17.47 25.41
C LYS A 295 46.16 -17.99 24.09
N VAL A 296 44.96 -18.57 24.13
CA VAL A 296 44.23 -19.08 22.98
C VAL A 296 42.94 -18.29 22.84
N VAL A 297 42.74 -17.66 21.68
CA VAL A 297 41.52 -16.89 21.38
C VAL A 297 40.77 -17.54 20.22
N LEU A 298 39.51 -17.88 20.44
CA LEU A 298 38.69 -18.63 19.49
C LEU A 298 37.37 -17.91 19.21
N HIS A 299 36.87 -18.09 17.99
CA HIS A 299 35.52 -17.71 17.59
C HIS A 299 34.64 -18.96 17.51
N ALA A 300 33.66 -19.04 18.40
CA ALA A 300 32.77 -20.20 18.49
C ALA A 300 31.29 -19.79 18.41
N LYS A 301 30.40 -20.74 18.20
CA LYS A 301 28.95 -20.59 18.25
C LYS A 301 28.38 -21.51 19.31
N ASP A 302 27.38 -21.02 20.02
CA ASP A 302 26.59 -21.85 20.93
C ASP A 302 25.49 -22.63 20.18
N ALA A 303 24.76 -23.48 20.91
CA ALA A 303 23.68 -24.30 20.35
C ALA A 303 22.51 -23.48 19.77
N ASP A 304 22.38 -22.20 20.15
CA ASP A 304 21.35 -21.29 19.67
C ASP A 304 21.82 -20.46 18.45
N GLY A 305 23.07 -20.63 18.03
CA GLY A 305 23.68 -19.96 16.89
C GLY A 305 24.23 -18.56 17.20
N ASN A 306 24.39 -18.21 18.48
CA ASN A 306 25.03 -16.96 18.91
C ASN A 306 26.55 -17.08 18.81
N GLU A 307 27.20 -16.01 18.37
CA GLU A 307 28.66 -15.98 18.25
C GLU A 307 29.29 -15.62 19.59
N MET A 308 30.30 -16.39 19.97
CA MET A 308 31.00 -16.34 21.25
C MET A 308 32.49 -16.16 21.00
N MET A 309 33.13 -15.32 21.80
CA MET A 309 34.58 -15.25 21.91
C MET A 309 35.02 -16.09 23.10
N VAL A 310 35.95 -17.01 22.87
CA VAL A 310 36.51 -17.87 23.91
C VAL A 310 37.97 -17.53 24.10
N LEU A 311 38.33 -17.17 25.33
CA LEU A 311 39.68 -16.86 25.77
C LEU A 311 40.12 -17.94 26.75
N ALA A 312 41.10 -18.75 26.37
CA ALA A 312 41.66 -19.79 27.25
C ALA A 312 43.13 -19.51 27.55
N GLU A 313 43.50 -19.66 28.81
CA GLU A 313 44.89 -19.63 29.28
C GLU A 313 45.34 -21.06 29.55
N VAL A 314 46.43 -21.47 28.91
CA VAL A 314 46.88 -22.86 28.87
C VAL A 314 48.35 -22.96 29.26
N GLU A 315 48.68 -23.84 30.19
CA GLU A 315 50.05 -24.17 30.56
C GLU A 315 50.47 -25.50 29.93
N GLN A 316 51.74 -25.60 29.52
CA GLN A 316 52.30 -26.85 28.98
C GLN A 316 53.04 -27.60 30.08
N ALA A 317 52.58 -28.81 30.42
CA ALA A 317 53.22 -29.67 31.40
C ALA A 317 54.50 -30.33 30.85
N ASP A 318 55.37 -30.80 31.76
CA ASP A 318 56.66 -31.45 31.44
C ASP A 318 56.54 -32.70 30.54
N ASP A 319 55.36 -33.34 30.52
CA ASP A 319 55.06 -34.51 29.69
C ASP A 319 54.53 -34.15 28.29
N GLY A 320 54.43 -32.85 27.99
CA GLY A 320 53.93 -32.30 26.73
C GLY A 320 52.40 -32.21 26.65
N SER A 321 51.68 -32.54 27.71
CA SER A 321 50.24 -32.28 27.82
C SER A 321 49.96 -30.80 28.13
N PHE A 322 48.72 -30.39 27.88
CA PHE A 322 48.26 -29.01 28.12
C PHE A 322 47.23 -29.01 29.24
N GLU A 323 47.45 -28.19 30.25
CA GLU A 323 46.50 -27.95 31.33
C GLU A 323 45.86 -26.57 31.16
N ILE A 324 44.54 -26.52 31.28
CA ILE A 324 43.79 -25.27 31.15
C ILE A 324 43.76 -24.59 32.51
N LEU A 325 44.33 -23.40 32.58
CA LEU A 325 44.38 -22.60 33.80
C LEU A 325 43.09 -21.80 33.99
N ASN A 326 42.60 -21.20 32.91
CA ASN A 326 41.39 -20.38 32.93
C ASN A 326 40.69 -20.39 31.57
N ILE A 327 39.36 -20.28 31.57
CA ILE A 327 38.54 -20.10 30.38
C ILE A 327 37.52 -18.99 30.64
N ASP A 328 37.47 -18.02 29.74
CA ASP A 328 36.46 -16.96 29.73
C ASP A 328 35.70 -17.02 28.39
N ILE A 329 34.37 -17.05 28.48
CA ILE A 329 33.47 -17.17 27.34
C ILE A 329 32.52 -15.98 27.37
N ALA A 330 32.63 -15.11 26.37
CA ALA A 330 31.82 -13.90 26.26
C ALA A 330 31.04 -13.88 24.94
N PRO A 331 29.74 -13.49 24.94
CA PRO A 331 29.00 -13.31 23.70
C PRO A 331 29.56 -12.12 22.90
N ILE A 332 29.68 -12.29 21.59
CA ILE A 332 29.97 -11.19 20.67
C ILE A 332 28.65 -10.48 20.41
N GLU A 333 28.47 -9.29 20.98
CA GLU A 333 27.33 -8.45 20.68
C GLU A 333 27.35 -8.09 19.19
N LYS A 334 26.40 -8.63 18.41
CA LYS A 334 26.18 -8.16 17.04
C LYS A 334 25.72 -6.69 17.16
N PRO A 335 26.33 -5.74 16.42
CA PRO A 335 25.80 -4.39 16.38
C PRO A 335 24.33 -4.50 15.94
N GLU A 336 23.42 -3.91 16.73
CA GLU A 336 22.02 -3.82 16.33
C GLU A 336 21.97 -3.19 14.95
N PRO A 337 21.21 -3.76 13.98
CA PRO A 337 21.00 -3.08 12.71
C PRO A 337 20.40 -1.71 13.02
N GLU A 338 20.98 -0.64 12.46
CA GLU A 338 20.44 0.70 12.62
C GLU A 338 18.93 0.65 12.33
N PRO A 339 18.08 1.22 13.21
CA PRO A 339 16.65 1.23 12.98
C PRO A 339 16.41 1.90 11.63
N ASN A 340 15.74 1.20 10.72
CA ASN A 340 15.39 1.74 9.41
C ASN A 340 14.77 3.12 9.64
N PRO A 341 15.33 4.22 9.08
CA PRO A 341 14.83 5.54 9.37
C PRO A 341 13.33 5.57 9.06
N GLN A 342 12.50 5.78 10.08
CA GLN A 342 11.07 5.92 9.84
C GLN A 342 10.88 7.05 8.84
N PRO A 343 10.11 6.83 7.77
CA PRO A 343 9.97 7.84 6.74
C PRO A 343 9.35 9.08 7.41
N ARG A 344 10.14 10.17 7.45
CA ARG A 344 9.75 11.44 8.07
C ARG A 344 8.89 12.17 7.07
N GLY A 345 7.59 11.97 7.12
CA GLY A 345 6.68 12.55 6.16
C GLY A 345 5.24 12.30 6.55
N TYR A 346 4.32 12.85 5.78
CA TYR A 346 2.90 12.77 6.06
C TYR A 346 2.11 12.52 4.79
N TRP A 347 0.99 11.84 4.95
CA TRP A 347 0.05 11.59 3.86
C TRP A 347 -0.90 12.76 3.73
N ILE A 348 -1.04 13.29 2.52
CA ILE A 348 -2.10 14.23 2.17
C ILE A 348 -3.15 13.50 1.35
N THR A 349 -4.41 13.64 1.74
CA THR A 349 -5.56 13.27 0.89
C THR A 349 -6.07 14.53 0.19
N SER A 350 -6.03 14.51 -1.14
CA SER A 350 -6.57 15.55 -2.01
C SER A 350 -7.79 15.04 -2.79
N TYR A 351 -8.54 15.97 -3.40
CA TYR A 351 -9.73 15.66 -4.17
C TYR A 351 -9.62 16.23 -5.58
N GLU A 352 -10.03 15.42 -6.56
CA GLU A 352 -10.04 15.78 -7.97
C GLU A 352 -11.48 15.74 -8.50
N LEU A 353 -11.82 16.71 -9.35
CA LEU A 353 -13.03 16.73 -10.16
C LEU A 353 -12.74 16.13 -11.54
N HIS A 354 -13.55 15.16 -11.92
CA HIS A 354 -13.59 14.56 -13.25
C HIS A 354 -14.82 15.04 -13.99
N VAL A 355 -14.63 15.56 -15.20
CA VAL A 355 -15.73 16.02 -16.07
C VAL A 355 -15.66 15.28 -17.40
N VAL A 356 -16.72 14.52 -17.70
CA VAL A 356 -16.85 13.75 -18.95
C VAL A 356 -17.98 14.33 -19.78
N ASP A 357 -17.67 14.72 -21.01
CA ASP A 357 -18.64 15.27 -21.97
C ASP A 357 -19.28 14.15 -22.81
N TYR A 358 -20.57 13.88 -22.57
CA TYR A 358 -21.38 12.90 -23.31
C TYR A 358 -22.31 13.54 -24.35
N THR A 359 -21.99 14.76 -24.82
CA THR A 359 -22.70 15.38 -25.95
C THR A 359 -22.72 14.44 -27.16
N ASP A 360 -21.56 13.84 -27.47
CA ASP A 360 -21.44 12.65 -28.32
C ASP A 360 -21.22 11.41 -27.44
N MET A 361 -22.23 10.54 -27.36
CA MET A 361 -22.16 9.34 -26.52
C MET A 361 -21.20 8.27 -27.05
N PHE A 362 -20.82 8.32 -28.33
CA PHE A 362 -19.89 7.36 -28.92
C PHE A 362 -18.43 7.77 -28.74
N ASN A 363 -18.18 9.07 -28.54
CA ASN A 363 -16.86 9.65 -28.37
C ASN A 363 -16.87 10.63 -27.19
N PRO A 364 -17.06 10.13 -25.96
CA PRO A 364 -17.05 10.99 -24.79
C PRO A 364 -15.68 11.66 -24.62
N VAL A 365 -15.68 12.93 -24.23
CA VAL A 365 -14.43 13.69 -24.01
C VAL A 365 -14.20 13.87 -22.51
N LEU A 366 -13.15 13.23 -21.99
CA LEU A 366 -12.66 13.46 -20.64
C LEU A 366 -11.85 14.77 -20.61
N ARG A 367 -12.19 15.67 -19.68
CA ARG A 367 -11.40 16.87 -19.41
C ARG A 367 -10.26 16.57 -18.45
N GLU A 368 -9.25 17.43 -18.46
CA GLU A 368 -8.20 17.41 -17.45
C GLU A 368 -8.82 17.51 -16.03
N PRO A 369 -8.37 16.70 -15.07
CA PRO A 369 -8.86 16.77 -13.70
C PRO A 369 -8.59 18.14 -13.06
N ALA A 370 -9.52 18.62 -12.25
CA ALA A 370 -9.39 19.89 -11.53
C ALA A 370 -9.39 19.67 -10.01
N SER A 371 -8.48 20.31 -9.27
CA SER A 371 -8.47 20.22 -7.81
C SER A 371 -9.72 20.84 -7.20
N ILE A 372 -10.32 20.17 -6.21
CA ILE A 372 -11.48 20.64 -5.46
C ILE A 372 -11.26 20.41 -3.95
N PRO A 373 -11.94 21.14 -3.06
CA PRO A 373 -11.67 21.07 -1.62
C PRO A 373 -12.33 19.87 -0.90
N GLY A 374 -13.13 19.07 -1.60
CA GLY A 374 -13.81 17.93 -1.00
C GLY A 374 -14.55 17.05 -2.01
N THR A 375 -15.30 16.06 -1.50
CA THR A 375 -16.14 15.19 -2.32
C THR A 375 -17.28 15.98 -2.94
N LEU A 376 -17.50 15.82 -4.24
CA LEU A 376 -18.59 16.49 -4.97
C LEU A 376 -19.96 15.98 -4.49
N ILE A 377 -20.82 16.92 -4.11
CA ILE A 377 -22.18 16.64 -3.62
C ILE A 377 -23.28 17.30 -4.47
N GLY A 378 -22.93 18.23 -5.35
CA GLY A 378 -23.88 18.99 -6.14
C GLY A 378 -23.21 19.89 -7.16
N THR A 379 -23.98 20.28 -8.17
CA THR A 379 -23.64 21.39 -9.06
C THR A 379 -24.86 22.29 -9.27
N SER A 380 -24.62 23.53 -9.69
CA SER A 380 -25.69 24.45 -10.10
C SER A 380 -25.24 25.31 -11.29
N HIS A 381 -26.16 26.09 -11.86
CA HIS A 381 -25.86 27.02 -12.97
C HIS A 381 -25.16 26.33 -14.16
N GLY A 382 -25.61 25.11 -14.50
CA GLY A 382 -25.03 24.33 -15.59
C GLY A 382 -23.63 23.76 -15.29
N GLY A 383 -23.22 23.72 -14.02
CA GLY A 383 -21.89 23.26 -13.61
C GLY A 383 -20.87 24.38 -13.39
N ALA A 384 -21.27 25.64 -13.52
CA ALA A 384 -20.41 26.79 -13.21
C ALA A 384 -20.18 26.97 -11.70
N LEU A 385 -21.04 26.39 -10.86
CA LEU A 385 -20.86 26.30 -9.41
C LEU A 385 -20.88 24.83 -8.98
N LEU A 386 -19.82 24.44 -8.28
CA LEU A 386 -19.62 23.13 -7.66
C LEU A 386 -19.88 23.24 -6.17
N TYR A 387 -20.49 22.22 -5.59
CA TYR A 387 -20.66 22.09 -4.15
C TYR A 387 -19.94 20.84 -3.69
N THR A 388 -19.07 20.99 -2.70
CA THR A 388 -18.29 19.90 -2.14
C THR A 388 -18.46 19.81 -0.63
N GLN A 389 -18.20 18.62 -0.10
CA GLN A 389 -18.13 18.36 1.33
C GLN A 389 -16.80 17.67 1.64
N GLY A 390 -16.06 18.19 2.61
CA GLY A 390 -14.74 17.65 2.95
C GLY A 390 -14.24 18.12 4.31
N ALA A 391 -13.12 17.55 4.74
CA ALA A 391 -12.37 18.07 5.86
C ALA A 391 -11.51 19.23 5.37
N HIS A 392 -11.45 20.32 6.14
CA HIS A 392 -10.47 21.38 5.90
C HIS A 392 -9.27 21.22 6.82
N TRP A 393 -8.15 21.74 6.35
CA TRP A 393 -6.87 21.71 7.04
C TRP A 393 -6.27 23.12 7.01
N THR A 394 -5.62 23.53 8.10
CA THR A 394 -4.89 24.81 8.16
C THR A 394 -3.58 24.72 7.36
N ASP A 395 -2.91 25.86 7.15
CA ASP A 395 -1.58 25.90 6.52
C ASP A 395 -0.54 25.06 7.30
N GLU A 396 -0.72 24.90 8.61
CA GLU A 396 0.07 24.02 9.48
C GLU A 396 -0.40 22.56 9.47
N HIS A 397 -1.26 22.18 8.51
CA HIS A 397 -1.82 20.84 8.33
C HIS A 397 -2.60 20.33 9.55
N GLN A 398 -3.21 21.24 10.31
CA GLN A 398 -4.10 20.89 11.41
C GLN A 398 -5.54 20.79 10.92
N TRP A 399 -6.25 19.75 11.35
CA TRP A 399 -7.67 19.59 11.01
C TRP A 399 -8.50 20.76 11.58
N ASP A 400 -9.24 21.46 10.72
CA ASP A 400 -10.02 22.67 11.03
C ASP A 400 -11.54 22.47 10.86
N GLY A 401 -12.00 21.22 10.89
CA GLY A 401 -13.43 20.91 10.81
C GLY A 401 -13.87 20.25 9.50
N TYR A 402 -15.18 20.01 9.40
CA TYR A 402 -15.83 19.60 8.16
C TYR A 402 -16.59 20.77 7.57
N TRP A 403 -16.52 20.93 6.26
CA TRP A 403 -17.01 22.11 5.58
C TRP A 403 -17.86 21.72 4.36
N PHE A 404 -18.84 22.57 4.08
CA PHE A 404 -19.46 22.65 2.77
C PHE A 404 -18.83 23.81 2.02
N ASP A 405 -18.30 23.54 0.83
CA ASP A 405 -17.70 24.56 -0.01
C ASP A 405 -18.53 24.76 -1.27
N ALA A 406 -18.60 26.02 -1.69
CA ALA A 406 -19.05 26.42 -3.01
C ALA A 406 -17.85 26.93 -3.79
N SER A 407 -17.59 26.35 -4.96
CA SER A 407 -16.49 26.75 -5.84
C SER A 407 -17.02 27.06 -7.23
N SER A 408 -16.55 28.16 -7.83
CA SER A 408 -16.79 28.43 -9.24
C SER A 408 -15.90 27.56 -10.10
N TYR A 409 -16.41 27.04 -11.22
CA TYR A 409 -15.66 26.22 -12.16
C TYR A 409 -15.76 26.81 -13.55
N ASP A 410 -14.61 27.10 -14.16
CA ASP A 410 -14.53 27.74 -15.49
C ASP A 410 -14.35 26.74 -16.64
N GLY A 411 -14.26 25.44 -16.32
CA GLY A 411 -13.99 24.37 -17.27
C GLY A 411 -12.56 23.84 -17.23
N LEU A 412 -11.66 24.51 -16.51
CA LEU A 412 -10.26 24.13 -16.30
C LEU A 412 -9.94 23.99 -14.82
N GLU A 413 -10.27 25.00 -14.02
CA GLU A 413 -9.95 25.06 -12.60
C GLU A 413 -11.17 25.43 -11.76
N ALA A 414 -11.15 25.01 -10.50
CA ALA A 414 -12.14 25.41 -9.50
C ALA A 414 -11.55 26.46 -8.56
N TYR A 415 -12.33 27.51 -8.29
CA TYR A 415 -11.95 28.60 -7.40
C TYR A 415 -12.96 28.70 -6.27
N LEU A 416 -12.49 28.65 -5.02
CA LEU A 416 -13.34 28.76 -3.85
C LEU A 416 -14.11 30.09 -3.84
N VAL A 417 -15.42 30.03 -3.65
CA VAL A 417 -16.31 31.19 -3.58
C VAL A 417 -16.75 31.46 -2.15
N ASP A 418 -17.20 30.42 -1.44
CA ASP A 418 -17.67 30.51 -0.06
C ASP A 418 -17.58 29.15 0.64
N SER A 419 -17.53 29.17 1.97
CA SER A 419 -17.43 27.96 2.81
C SER A 419 -18.33 28.10 4.05
N VAL A 420 -19.01 27.01 4.40
CA VAL A 420 -19.86 26.92 5.58
C VAL A 420 -19.41 25.75 6.44
N GLU A 421 -19.01 26.05 7.68
CA GLU A 421 -18.61 25.05 8.66
C GLU A 421 -19.80 24.15 9.01
N GLN A 422 -19.56 22.84 9.04
CA GLN A 422 -20.54 21.85 9.45
C GLN A 422 -20.46 21.59 10.94
N PRO A 423 -21.61 21.55 11.65
CA PRO A 423 -21.62 21.10 13.03
C PRO A 423 -21.23 19.63 13.09
N SER A 424 -20.44 19.26 14.10
CA SER A 424 -19.99 17.88 14.33
C SER A 424 -21.09 16.92 14.80
N SER A 425 -22.37 17.31 14.73
CA SER A 425 -23.51 16.50 15.18
C SER A 425 -24.06 15.61 14.08
N TRP A 426 -24.34 14.35 14.43
CA TRP A 426 -24.91 13.35 13.54
C TRP A 426 -26.42 13.17 13.82
N PRO A 427 -27.29 12.94 12.82
CA PRO A 427 -27.00 12.73 11.40
C PRO A 427 -26.92 14.02 10.57
N GLN A 428 -26.01 14.06 9.60
CA GLN A 428 -25.93 15.12 8.59
C GLN A 428 -26.61 14.65 7.30
N SER A 429 -27.50 15.46 6.74
CA SER A 429 -28.06 15.21 5.41
C SER A 429 -28.13 16.51 4.64
N TYR A 430 -27.86 16.42 3.33
CA TYR A 430 -27.84 17.57 2.45
C TYR A 430 -28.61 17.29 1.16
N LYS A 431 -29.05 18.35 0.51
CA LYS A 431 -29.53 18.31 -0.87
C LYS A 431 -29.22 19.64 -1.55
N VAL A 432 -28.44 19.55 -2.62
CA VAL A 432 -28.26 20.67 -3.55
C VAL A 432 -29.33 20.61 -4.62
N THR A 433 -29.91 21.74 -4.95
CA THR A 433 -30.87 21.88 -6.05
C THR A 433 -30.24 22.63 -7.23
N GLY A 434 -30.78 22.45 -8.44
CA GLY A 434 -30.19 23.01 -9.65
C GLY A 434 -30.13 24.54 -9.69
N ASP A 435 -30.96 25.23 -8.89
CA ASP A 435 -30.92 26.68 -8.72
C ASP A 435 -29.85 27.16 -7.71
N GLY A 436 -29.13 26.22 -7.09
CA GLY A 436 -28.09 26.49 -6.11
C GLY A 436 -28.57 26.52 -4.66
N THR A 437 -29.84 26.18 -4.37
CA THR A 437 -30.29 26.09 -2.98
C THR A 437 -29.75 24.81 -2.31
N LEU A 438 -28.98 24.97 -1.23
CA LEU A 438 -28.50 23.89 -0.36
C LEU A 438 -29.43 23.74 0.85
N TYR A 439 -30.10 22.58 0.96
CA TYR A 439 -30.87 22.19 2.13
C TYR A 439 -30.00 21.34 3.04
N MET A 440 -29.98 21.65 4.34
CA MET A 440 -29.20 20.93 5.35
C MET A 440 -30.08 20.50 6.52
N THR A 441 -29.83 19.31 7.05
CA THR A 441 -30.39 18.83 8.32
C THR A 441 -29.26 18.33 9.21
N PHE A 442 -29.31 18.66 10.49
CA PHE A 442 -28.34 18.28 11.51
C PHE A 442 -29.04 17.63 12.71
#